data_AF-A0A9D1W947-F1
#
_entry.id   AF-A0A9D1W947-F1
#
_cell.length_a   1.000
_cell.length_b   1.000
_cell.length_c   1.000
_cell.angle_alpha   90.00
_cell.angle_beta   90.00
_cell.angle_gamma   90.00
#
_symmetry.space_group_name_H-M   'P 1'
#
loop_
_entity.id
_entity.type
_entity.pdbx_description
1 polymer ?
#
loop_
_entity_poly.entity_id
_entity_poly.type
_entity_poly.pdbx_seq_one_letter_code
_entity_poly.pdbx_strand_id
1 'polypeptide(L)'
;MKNRKIKKPILNRRLADPNSYTYTGATTKDPSVAPSWVKYTYSSEKFLEEKSPSLAELTIKKDEATSQWVDITGISEDKELITFFENNGIHRLTIQDILDVNQRPKFQQFDSYSFLTLKTFQATGQD
;
A
#
# COMPACT_ATOMS: atom_id res chain seq x y z
N MET A 1 -24.43 -12.11 29.66
CA MET A 1 -23.43 -11.91 28.58
C MET A 1 -22.80 -10.54 28.76
N LYS A 2 -21.48 -10.44 28.97
CA LYS A 2 -20.80 -9.16 29.22
C LYS A 2 -20.46 -8.49 27.89
N ASN A 3 -21.10 -7.37 27.59
CA ASN A 3 -20.76 -6.50 26.45
C ASN A 3 -19.32 -5.98 26.60
N ARG A 4 -18.37 -6.63 25.93
CA ARG A 4 -17.00 -6.14 25.81
C ARG A 4 -17.01 -4.94 24.86
N LYS A 5 -17.17 -3.74 25.42
CA LYS A 5 -16.96 -2.49 24.68
C LYS A 5 -15.52 -2.52 24.14
N ILE A 6 -15.36 -2.71 22.83
CA ILE A 6 -14.07 -2.57 22.17
C ILE A 6 -13.73 -1.08 22.26
N LYS A 7 -12.83 -0.72 23.18
CA LYS A 7 -12.27 0.63 23.24
C LYS A 7 -11.50 0.83 21.94
N LYS A 8 -12.03 1.64 21.01
CA LYS A 8 -11.26 2.08 19.85
C LYS A 8 -10.01 2.80 20.39
N PRO A 9 -8.80 2.38 19.99
CA PRO A 9 -7.59 3.06 20.44
C PRO A 9 -7.68 4.53 20.03
N ILE A 10 -7.27 5.43 20.93
CA ILE A 10 -7.12 6.85 20.60
C ILE A 10 -6.02 6.91 19.54
N LEU A 11 -6.37 7.39 18.34
CA LEU A 11 -5.42 7.56 17.25
C LEU A 11 -4.41 8.63 17.62
N ASN A 12 -3.25 8.22 18.16
CA ASN A 12 -2.13 9.13 18.36
C ASN A 12 -1.37 9.27 17.04
N ARG A 13 -1.82 10.20 16.19
CA ARG A 13 -1.21 10.49 14.88
C ARG A 13 0.04 11.39 14.99
N ARG A 14 0.54 11.65 16.19
CA ARG A 14 1.74 12.46 16.37
C ARG A 14 2.94 11.60 15.96
N LEU A 15 3.45 11.83 14.75
CA LEU A 15 4.75 11.30 14.36
C LEU A 15 5.83 11.90 15.26
N ALA A 16 6.72 11.05 15.76
CA ALA A 16 7.87 11.47 16.54
C ALA A 16 8.91 12.16 15.66
N ASP A 17 9.09 11.66 14.42
CA ASP A 17 9.90 12.26 13.38
C ASP A 17 9.05 12.45 12.12
N PRO A 18 8.86 13.69 11.62
CA PRO A 18 8.15 13.89 10.36
C PRO A 18 8.84 13.19 9.17
N ASN A 19 10.13 12.84 9.28
CA ASN A 19 10.92 12.15 8.27
C ASN A 19 10.88 10.63 8.32
N SER A 20 10.31 10.04 9.37
CA SER A 20 10.16 8.59 9.42
C SER A 20 8.94 8.11 8.63
N TYR A 21 9.08 6.95 8.00
CA TYR A 21 7.96 6.14 7.55
C TYR A 21 7.51 5.24 8.71
N THR A 22 6.21 5.20 8.97
CA THR A 22 5.66 4.41 10.08
C THR A 22 4.36 3.75 9.65
N TYR A 23 4.31 2.43 9.71
CA TYR A 23 3.08 1.67 9.46
C TYR A 23 2.15 1.72 10.67
N THR A 24 0.91 2.18 10.49
CA THR A 24 -0.05 2.35 11.60
C THR A 24 -1.04 1.19 11.74
N GLY A 25 -0.90 0.16 10.90
CA GLY A 25 -1.73 -1.04 10.97
C GLY A 25 -1.30 -2.03 12.04
N ALA A 26 -2.02 -3.14 12.13
CA ALA A 26 -1.66 -4.19 13.07
C ALA A 26 -0.32 -4.81 12.64
N THR A 27 0.72 -4.61 13.44
CA THR A 27 2.01 -5.29 13.27
C THR A 27 1.83 -6.75 13.66
N THR A 28 1.63 -7.64 12.69
CA THR A 28 1.58 -9.08 12.92
C THR A 28 2.99 -9.65 12.79
N LYS A 29 3.42 -10.50 13.74
CA LYS A 29 4.66 -11.29 13.61
C LYS A 29 4.49 -12.53 12.71
N ASP A 30 3.37 -12.61 12.00
CA ASP A 30 3.04 -13.72 11.12
C ASP A 30 3.81 -13.55 9.79
N PRO A 31 4.69 -14.51 9.42
CA PRO A 31 5.43 -14.47 8.15
C PRO A 31 4.53 -14.46 6.91
N SER A 32 3.27 -14.89 7.02
CA SER A 32 2.29 -14.83 5.93
C SER A 32 1.81 -13.41 5.60
N VAL A 33 2.20 -12.41 6.41
CA VAL A 33 1.90 -10.99 6.22
C VAL A 33 3.13 -10.22 5.72
N ALA A 34 4.19 -10.93 5.32
CA ALA A 34 5.33 -10.31 4.66
C ALA A 34 4.89 -9.59 3.37
N PRO A 35 5.54 -8.46 3.00
CA PRO A 35 5.30 -7.83 1.72
C PRO A 35 5.49 -8.83 0.58
N SER A 36 4.53 -8.88 -0.34
CA SER A 36 4.66 -9.61 -1.59
C SER A 36 4.06 -8.82 -2.72
N TRP A 37 4.55 -9.05 -3.93
CA TRP A 37 4.10 -8.29 -5.08
C TRP A 37 4.10 -9.12 -6.36
N VAL A 38 3.21 -8.74 -7.26
CA VAL A 38 3.06 -9.33 -8.58
C VAL A 38 2.94 -8.20 -9.59
N LYS A 39 3.70 -8.30 -10.69
CA LYS A 39 3.59 -7.37 -11.80
C LYS A 39 2.81 -8.03 -12.93
N TYR A 40 1.81 -7.33 -13.41
CA TYR A 40 1.06 -7.67 -14.61
C TYR A 40 1.41 -6.67 -15.70
N THR A 41 1.74 -7.17 -16.89
CA THR A 41 1.88 -6.36 -18.10
C THR A 41 0.89 -6.86 -19.13
N TYR A 42 0.04 -5.99 -19.65
CA TYR A 42 -1.06 -6.41 -20.52
C TYR A 42 -1.40 -5.41 -21.63
N SER A 43 -1.94 -5.94 -22.72
CA SER A 43 -2.51 -5.22 -23.86
C SER A 43 -3.73 -6.00 -24.39
N SER A 44 -4.32 -5.56 -25.50
CA SER A 44 -5.38 -6.31 -26.19
C SER A 44 -4.93 -7.68 -26.73
N GLU A 45 -3.62 -7.90 -26.87
CA GLU A 45 -3.06 -9.10 -27.50
C GLU A 45 -2.27 -9.99 -26.54
N LYS A 46 -1.76 -9.42 -25.44
CA LYS A 46 -0.81 -10.11 -24.56
C LYS A 46 -1.12 -9.85 -23.10
N PHE A 47 -0.82 -10.85 -22.28
CA PHE A 47 -0.86 -10.79 -20.83
C PHE A 47 0.35 -11.53 -20.27
N LEU A 48 1.08 -10.89 -19.36
CA LEU A 48 2.24 -11.44 -18.67
C LEU A 48 2.09 -11.20 -17.17
N GLU A 49 2.30 -12.25 -16.38
CA GLU A 49 2.35 -12.22 -14.93
C GLU A 49 3.77 -12.55 -14.46
N GLU A 50 4.36 -11.67 -13.65
CA GLU A 50 5.66 -11.82 -13.05
C GLU A 50 5.51 -11.81 -11.52
N LYS A 51 5.73 -12.96 -10.88
CA LYS A 51 5.65 -13.09 -9.41
C LYS A 51 6.97 -12.68 -8.77
N SER A 52 6.90 -11.81 -7.77
CA SER A 52 8.04 -11.32 -7.00
C SER A 52 9.25 -10.85 -7.85
N PRO A 53 9.06 -10.02 -8.89
CA PRO A 53 10.18 -9.38 -9.59
C PRO A 53 11.03 -8.55 -8.64
N SER A 54 12.30 -8.31 -8.96
CA SER A 54 13.15 -7.42 -8.14
C SER A 54 12.54 -6.01 -8.04
N LEU A 55 12.10 -5.58 -6.85
CA LEU A 55 11.54 -4.23 -6.65
C LEU A 55 12.54 -3.13 -6.96
N ALA A 56 13.82 -3.37 -6.68
CA ALA A 56 14.88 -2.42 -6.96
C ALA A 56 15.01 -2.10 -8.46
N GLU A 57 14.67 -3.07 -9.33
CA GLU A 57 14.72 -2.94 -10.78
C GLU A 57 13.34 -2.63 -11.39
N LEU A 58 12.28 -2.69 -10.58
CA LEU A 58 10.92 -2.47 -11.03
C LEU A 58 10.67 -0.97 -11.22
N THR A 59 10.71 -0.54 -12.48
CA THR A 59 10.26 0.80 -12.88
C THR A 59 8.93 0.68 -13.62
N ILE A 60 7.90 1.37 -13.13
CA ILE A 60 6.65 1.54 -13.87
C ILE A 60 6.89 2.57 -14.95
N LYS A 61 6.82 2.15 -16.20
CA LYS A 61 7.04 3.01 -17.36
C LYS A 61 5.71 3.29 -18.02
N LYS A 62 5.51 4.55 -18.38
CA LYS A 62 4.42 4.92 -19.27
C LYS A 62 4.73 4.37 -20.66
N ASP A 63 3.87 3.51 -21.15
CA ASP A 63 3.88 2.96 -22.50
C ASP A 63 2.48 3.15 -23.08
N GLU A 64 2.40 3.54 -24.35
CA GLU A 64 1.12 3.70 -25.05
C GLU A 64 0.53 2.37 -25.48
N ALA A 65 1.36 1.34 -25.67
CA ALA A 65 0.96 0.04 -26.18
C ALA A 65 0.61 -0.96 -25.07
N THR A 66 1.15 -0.77 -23.86
CA THR A 66 1.00 -1.73 -22.75
C THR A 66 0.66 -1.04 -21.43
N SER A 67 -0.21 -1.68 -20.66
CA SER A 67 -0.54 -1.27 -19.29
C SER A 67 0.21 -2.13 -18.30
N GLN A 68 0.68 -1.51 -17.21
CA GLN A 68 1.37 -2.18 -16.12
C GLN A 68 0.56 -2.03 -14.83
N TRP A 69 0.35 -3.13 -14.13
CA TRP A 69 -0.25 -3.17 -12.79
C TRP A 69 0.72 -3.84 -11.84
N VAL A 70 1.08 -3.17 -10.76
CA VAL A 70 1.89 -3.76 -9.68
C VAL A 70 0.98 -3.90 -8.47
N ASP A 71 0.65 -5.15 -8.13
CA ASP A 71 -0.12 -5.47 -6.94
C ASP A 71 0.85 -5.72 -5.78
N ILE A 72 0.63 -5.05 -4.65
CA ILE A 72 1.47 -5.16 -3.46
C ILE A 72 0.57 -5.45 -2.27
N THR A 73 0.81 -6.59 -1.64
CA THR A 73 0.12 -7.04 -0.43
C THR A 73 1.08 -7.05 0.74
N GLY A 74 0.56 -6.98 1.97
CA GLY A 74 1.42 -6.97 3.17
C GLY A 74 2.21 -5.65 3.35
N ILE A 75 1.60 -4.51 3.01
CA ILE A 75 2.21 -3.18 3.16
C ILE A 75 2.77 -3.00 4.59
N SER A 76 4.02 -2.55 4.67
CA SER A 76 4.75 -2.29 5.91
C SER A 76 5.85 -1.23 5.67
N GLU A 77 6.58 -0.88 6.72
CA GLU A 77 7.76 0.01 6.66
C GLU A 77 9.04 -0.68 6.14
N ASP A 78 8.87 -1.69 5.29
CA ASP A 78 9.96 -2.42 4.64
C ASP A 78 10.80 -1.51 3.71
N LYS A 79 12.12 -1.62 3.80
CA LYS A 79 13.04 -0.71 3.09
C LYS A 79 12.99 -0.86 1.57
N GLU A 80 12.82 -2.08 1.06
CA GLU A 80 12.76 -2.31 -0.38
C GLU A 80 11.47 -1.72 -0.96
N LEU A 81 10.37 -1.86 -0.23
CA LEU A 81 9.09 -1.28 -0.60
C LEU A 81 9.11 0.25 -0.62
N ILE A 82 9.70 0.87 0.40
CA ILE A 82 9.87 2.33 0.45
C ILE A 82 10.74 2.82 -0.71
N THR A 83 11.87 2.16 -0.94
CA THR A 83 12.80 2.48 -2.04
C THR A 83 12.10 2.36 -3.40
N PHE A 84 11.25 1.35 -3.58
CA PHE A 84 10.44 1.18 -4.78
C PHE A 84 9.52 2.37 -5.02
N PHE A 85 8.78 2.82 -4.02
CA PHE A 85 7.89 3.99 -4.16
C PHE A 85 8.68 5.26 -4.51
N GLU A 86 9.81 5.49 -3.84
CA GLU A 86 10.67 6.65 -4.09
C GLU A 86 11.26 6.63 -5.51
N ASN A 87 11.76 5.49 -5.97
CA ASN A 87 12.31 5.31 -7.32
C ASN A 87 11.25 5.51 -8.42
N ASN A 88 9.97 5.26 -8.11
CA ASN A 88 8.85 5.48 -9.01
C ASN A 88 8.22 6.88 -8.87
N GLY A 89 8.88 7.80 -8.15
CA GLY A 89 8.48 9.20 -8.05
C GLY A 89 7.25 9.44 -7.17
N ILE A 90 6.89 8.49 -6.31
CA ILE A 90 5.81 8.69 -5.34
C ILE A 90 6.31 9.63 -4.25
N HIS A 91 5.57 10.70 -4.02
CA HIS A 91 5.96 11.71 -3.05
C HIS A 91 5.91 11.13 -1.63
N ARG A 92 6.87 11.53 -0.79
CA ARG A 92 6.98 11.05 0.60
C ARG A 92 5.69 11.16 1.41
N LEU A 93 4.92 12.24 1.25
CA LEU A 93 3.61 12.39 1.92
C LEU A 93 2.62 11.29 1.50
N THR A 94 2.62 10.92 0.22
CA THR A 94 1.79 9.82 -0.29
C THR A 94 2.25 8.49 0.28
N ILE A 95 3.56 8.25 0.40
CA ILE A 95 4.09 7.05 1.04
C ILE A 95 3.65 6.98 2.51
N GLN A 96 3.71 8.10 3.25
CA GLN A 96 3.19 8.17 4.62
C GLN A 96 1.70 7.87 4.68
N ASP A 97 0.91 8.34 3.70
CA ASP A 97 -0.52 8.07 3.61
C ASP A 97 -0.82 6.59 3.29
N ILE A 98 0.01 5.94 2.47
CA ILE A 98 -0.07 4.49 2.16
C ILE A 98 0.13 3.66 3.43
N LEU A 99 1.08 4.07 4.28
CA LEU A 99 1.42 3.37 5.53
C LEU A 99 0.43 3.63 6.66
N ASP A 100 -0.35 4.72 6.60
CA ASP A 100 -1.36 5.03 7.61
C ASP A 100 -2.73 4.41 7.28
N VAL A 101 -2.95 3.19 7.75
CA VAL A 101 -4.22 2.47 7.57
C VAL A 101 -5.41 3.13 8.27
N ASN A 102 -5.20 4.16 9.08
CA ASN A 102 -6.25 4.90 9.77
C ASN A 102 -6.64 6.20 9.04
N GLN A 103 -6.09 6.46 7.86
CA GLN A 103 -6.52 7.57 7.03
C GLN A 103 -7.93 7.38 6.48
N ARG A 104 -8.60 8.51 6.24
CA ARG A 104 -9.90 8.55 5.55
C ARG A 104 -9.68 8.33 4.05
N PRO A 105 -10.62 7.67 3.35
CA PRO A 105 -10.67 7.66 1.90
C PRO A 105 -10.54 9.07 1.33
N LYS A 106 -9.66 9.24 0.34
CA LYS A 106 -9.42 10.50 -0.34
C LYS A 106 -8.93 10.26 -1.76
N PHE A 107 -9.13 11.25 -2.60
CA PHE A 107 -8.52 11.37 -3.92
C PHE A 107 -7.63 12.61 -3.94
N GLN A 108 -6.41 12.48 -4.43
CA GLN A 108 -5.46 13.57 -4.59
C GLN A 108 -4.81 13.48 -5.96
N GLN A 109 -4.80 14.59 -6.68
CA GLN A 109 -4.12 14.71 -7.97
C GLN A 109 -2.76 15.36 -7.76
N PHE A 110 -1.72 14.73 -8.31
CA PHE A 110 -0.38 15.30 -8.45
C PHE A 110 -0.06 15.47 -9.94
N ASP A 111 1.05 16.14 -10.23
CA ASP A 111 1.48 16.39 -11.62
C ASP A 111 1.79 15.08 -12.37
N SER A 112 2.36 14.09 -11.68
CA SER A 112 2.82 12.83 -12.28
C SER A 112 1.93 11.61 -12.00
N TYR A 113 1.04 11.67 -11.01
CA TYR A 113 0.15 10.55 -10.65
C TYR A 113 -1.10 11.02 -9.92
N SER A 114 -2.08 10.12 -9.81
CA SER A 114 -3.25 10.29 -8.95
C SER A 114 -3.20 9.28 -7.80
N PHE A 115 -3.55 9.72 -6.60
CA PHE A 115 -3.59 8.87 -5.41
C PHE A 115 -5.02 8.71 -4.93
N LEU A 116 -5.45 7.45 -4.75
CA LEU A 116 -6.77 7.09 -4.25
C LEU A 116 -6.63 6.12 -3.08
N THR A 117 -7.31 6.40 -1.98
CA THR A 117 -7.43 5.47 -0.85
C THR A 117 -8.86 5.00 -0.68
N LEU A 118 -9.03 3.70 -0.45
CA LEU A 118 -10.31 3.04 -0.24
C LEU A 118 -10.29 2.21 1.06
N LYS A 119 -11.47 1.88 1.59
CA LYS A 119 -11.64 0.95 2.71
C LYS A 119 -12.53 -0.20 2.29
N THR A 120 -12.00 -1.41 2.39
CA THR A 120 -12.77 -2.63 2.21
C THR A 120 -13.31 -3.09 3.56
N PHE A 121 -14.58 -3.47 3.61
CA PHE A 121 -15.21 -4.00 4.82
C PHE A 121 -15.57 -5.46 4.58
N GLN A 122 -15.25 -6.33 5.53
CA GLN A 122 -15.73 -7.70 5.56
C GLN A 122 -16.86 -7.79 6.58
N ALA A 123 -18.06 -8.16 6.14
CA ALA A 123 -19.15 -8.48 7.06
C ALA A 123 -18.77 -9.72 7.85
N THR A 124 -18.60 -9.58 9.16
CA THR A 124 -18.51 -10.73 10.07
C THR A 124 -19.94 -11.07 10.46
N GLY A 125 -20.53 -12.07 9.81
CA GLY A 125 -21.79 -12.64 10.28
C GLY A 125 -21.59 -13.16 11.69
N GLN A 126 -22.38 -12.65 12.64
CA GLN A 126 -22.66 -13.39 13.86
C GLN A 126 -23.96 -14.13 13.60
N ASP A 127 -23.84 -15.41 13.27
CA ASP A 127 -24.89 -16.39 13.52
C ASP A 127 -24.75 -16.89 14.97
#